data_AF-A0A412YSN7-F1
#
_entry.id   AF-A0A412YSN7-F1
#
_cell.length_a   1.000
_cell.length_b   1.000
_cell.length_c   1.000
_cell.angle_alpha   90.00
_cell.angle_beta   90.00
_cell.angle_gamma   90.00
#
_symmetry.space_group_name_H-M   'P 1'
#
loop_
_entity.id
_entity.type
_entity.pdbx_description
1 polymer ?
#
loop_
_entity_poly.entity_id
_entity_poly.type
_entity_poly.pdbx_seq_one_letter_code
_entity_poly.pdbx_strand_id
1 'polypeptide(L)'
;MRKHTKALATIMAAATLAMASAVTSLANTGWLNVQNKWYYYDESGNSIRNQWVENDNNLFWLKDNGEMAIQSWVNYENSWYWVNAQGAMVTDSWIPITNNWYYVGQDGKMLANTWFEYNNRSYYLTESGAAAKGWVELDGKWYYFDRTNGDMKKSTTIDGYTVNKEGVYVK
;
A
#
# COMPACT_ATOMS: atom_id res chain seq x y z
N MET A 1 31.36 -2.63 28.79
CA MET A 1 30.65 -3.71 29.51
C MET A 1 29.31 -3.21 30.02
N ARG A 2 28.20 -3.70 29.46
CA ARG A 2 26.99 -4.01 30.23
C ARG A 2 26.16 -5.00 29.42
N LYS A 3 26.03 -6.21 29.96
CA LYS A 3 25.28 -7.36 29.45
C LYS A 3 23.83 -7.20 29.88
N HIS A 4 22.86 -7.30 28.98
CA HIS A 4 21.47 -7.65 29.34
C HIS A 4 20.88 -8.38 28.10
N THR A 5 21.00 -9.71 28.07
CA THR A 5 19.95 -10.70 28.40
C THR A 5 18.76 -10.61 27.44
N LYS A 6 18.66 -11.64 26.58
CA LYS A 6 17.54 -11.88 25.68
C LYS A 6 16.25 -12.08 26.48
N ALA A 7 15.18 -11.39 26.09
CA ALA A 7 13.81 -11.81 26.37
C ALA A 7 13.13 -12.10 25.02
N LEU A 8 12.82 -13.37 24.77
CA LEU A 8 11.84 -13.74 23.77
C LEU A 8 10.46 -13.33 24.31
N ALA A 9 9.72 -12.53 23.56
CA ALA A 9 8.29 -12.34 23.77
C ALA A 9 7.59 -12.51 22.42
N THR A 10 7.20 -13.74 22.13
CA THR A 10 6.22 -14.03 21.09
C THR A 10 4.87 -13.63 21.66
N ILE A 11 4.27 -12.54 21.18
CA ILE A 11 2.88 -12.20 21.50
C ILE A 11 2.22 -11.74 20.20
N MET A 12 1.36 -12.61 19.66
CA MET A 12 0.27 -12.17 18.79
C MET A 12 -0.66 -11.31 19.65
N ALA A 13 -0.85 -10.04 19.33
CA ALA A 13 -1.81 -9.20 20.06
C ALA A 13 -2.84 -8.61 19.09
N ALA A 14 -3.98 -9.30 18.99
CA ALA A 14 -5.24 -8.63 18.73
C ALA A 14 -5.47 -7.62 19.87
N ALA A 15 -5.55 -6.33 19.55
CA ALA A 15 -5.74 -5.28 20.55
C ALA A 15 -7.17 -5.34 21.11
N THR A 16 -7.33 -5.93 22.28
CA THR A 16 -8.55 -5.82 23.09
C THR A 16 -8.50 -4.53 23.92
N LEU A 17 -9.34 -3.53 23.59
CA LEU A 17 -9.61 -2.39 24.50
C LEU A 17 -10.66 -2.81 25.52
N ALA A 18 -10.31 -2.79 26.81
CA ALA A 18 -11.24 -3.04 27.91
C ALA A 18 -11.97 -1.74 28.30
N MET A 19 -13.30 -1.82 28.49
CA MET A 19 -14.12 -0.73 29.02
C MET A 19 -13.98 -0.63 30.54
N ALA A 20 -13.83 0.59 31.05
CA ALA A 20 -14.11 0.93 32.44
C ALA A 20 -15.16 2.06 32.47
N SER A 21 -16.25 1.81 33.19
CA SER A 21 -17.41 2.68 33.32
C SER A 21 -17.15 3.88 34.25
N ALA A 22 -17.76 5.01 33.89
CA ALA A 22 -17.97 6.25 34.63
C ALA A 22 -16.78 7.20 34.82
N VAL A 23 -16.63 8.17 33.90
CA VAL A 23 -16.01 9.47 34.20
C VAL A 23 -16.76 10.60 33.48
N THR A 24 -17.08 11.64 34.23
CA THR A 24 -17.50 12.98 33.80
C THR A 24 -16.59 13.53 32.68
N SER A 25 -17.16 13.86 31.51
CA SER A 25 -16.60 14.64 30.38
C SER A 25 -15.07 14.72 30.23
N LEU A 26 -14.37 13.57 30.22
CA LEU A 26 -12.99 13.53 29.74
C LEU A 26 -13.05 13.65 28.22
N ALA A 27 -12.44 14.70 27.65
CA ALA A 27 -12.29 14.80 26.20
C ALA A 27 -11.63 13.50 25.70
N ASN A 28 -12.27 12.81 24.75
CA ASN A 28 -11.65 11.63 24.13
C ASN A 28 -10.40 12.12 23.41
N THR A 29 -9.22 11.74 23.89
CA THR A 29 -7.93 11.99 23.24
C THR A 29 -7.38 10.67 22.70
N GLY A 30 -6.64 10.72 21.60
CA GLY A 30 -6.13 9.54 20.90
C GLY A 30 -7.24 8.78 20.14
N TRP A 31 -7.07 7.46 20.03
CA TRP A 31 -7.97 6.60 19.26
C TRP A 31 -9.31 6.36 19.97
N LEU A 32 -10.40 6.61 19.25
CA LEU A 32 -11.76 6.33 19.68
C LEU A 32 -12.46 5.42 18.67
N ASN A 33 -12.99 4.29 19.14
CA ASN A 33 -13.86 3.44 18.34
C ASN A 33 -15.33 3.79 18.57
N VAL A 34 -16.04 4.14 17.50
CA VAL A 34 -17.48 4.39 17.52
C VAL A 34 -18.12 3.51 16.45
N GLN A 35 -18.92 2.52 16.86
CA GLN A 35 -19.63 1.63 15.94
C GLN A 35 -18.72 0.97 14.90
N ASN A 36 -17.57 0.41 15.34
CA ASN A 36 -16.55 -0.22 14.49
C ASN A 36 -15.81 0.73 13.54
N LYS A 37 -15.94 2.04 13.73
CA LYS A 37 -15.17 3.05 13.01
C LYS A 37 -14.18 3.70 13.97
N TRP A 38 -12.96 3.87 13.50
CA TRP A 38 -11.90 4.49 14.27
C TRP A 38 -11.77 5.97 13.92
N TYR A 39 -11.60 6.77 14.95
CA TYR A 39 -11.38 8.21 14.89
C TYR A 39 -10.16 8.53 15.75
N TYR A 40 -9.46 9.61 15.45
CA TYR A 40 -8.36 10.09 16.26
C TYR A 40 -8.63 11.52 16.73
N TYR A 41 -8.31 11.80 17.99
CA TYR A 41 -8.47 13.12 18.60
C TYR A 41 -7.14 13.59 19.17
N ASP A 42 -6.82 14.88 19.00
CA ASP A 42 -5.62 15.47 19.60
C ASP A 42 -5.75 15.65 21.12
N GLU A 43 -4.68 16.13 21.76
CA GLU A 43 -4.65 16.39 23.21
C GLU A 43 -5.66 17.45 23.67
N SER A 44 -6.15 18.28 22.75
CA SER A 44 -7.19 19.29 23.00
C SER A 44 -8.61 18.74 22.79
N GLY A 45 -8.75 17.48 22.39
CA GLY A 45 -10.03 16.84 22.09
C GLY A 45 -10.60 17.20 20.71
N ASN A 46 -9.81 17.77 19.80
CA ASN A 46 -10.25 18.04 18.43
C ASN A 46 -10.13 16.78 17.57
N SER A 47 -11.16 16.51 16.76
CA SER A 47 -11.14 15.41 15.80
C SER A 47 -10.17 15.69 14.65
N ILE A 48 -9.23 14.78 14.47
CA ILE A 48 -8.24 14.79 13.39
C ILE A 48 -8.88 14.31 12.08
N ARG A 49 -8.62 15.06 11.00
CA ARG A 49 -9.20 14.87 9.66
C ARG A 49 -8.22 15.29 8.58
N ASN A 50 -8.33 14.69 7.39
CA ASN A 50 -7.51 14.93 6.20
C ASN A 50 -5.99 14.94 6.47
N GLN A 51 -5.53 14.04 7.33
CA GLN A 51 -4.12 13.98 7.71
C GLN A 51 -3.70 12.58 8.14
N TRP A 52 -2.40 12.35 8.06
CA TRP A 52 -1.76 11.16 8.61
C TRP A 52 -1.54 11.32 10.11
N VAL A 53 -1.82 10.25 10.85
CA VAL A 53 -1.46 10.10 12.26
C VAL A 53 -0.46 8.97 12.38
N GLU A 54 0.66 9.24 13.04
CA GLU A 54 1.64 8.23 13.40
C GLU A 54 1.29 7.63 14.76
N ASN A 55 1.22 6.30 14.82
CA ASN A 55 1.05 5.58 16.08
C ASN A 55 1.69 4.19 15.98
N ASP A 56 2.50 3.81 16.98
CA ASP A 56 3.23 2.55 17.05
C ASP A 56 4.02 2.20 15.77
N ASN A 57 4.75 3.18 15.23
CA ASN A 57 5.52 3.10 13.98
C ASN A 57 4.68 2.84 12.71
N ASN A 58 3.36 3.02 12.77
CA ASN A 58 2.47 2.94 11.62
C ASN A 58 1.87 4.31 11.33
N LEU A 59 1.55 4.56 10.06
CA LEU A 59 0.83 5.74 9.61
C LEU A 59 -0.61 5.38 9.25
N PHE A 60 -1.56 6.16 9.74
CA PHE A 60 -3.00 5.99 9.53
C PHE A 60 -3.59 7.25 8.92
N TRP A 61 -4.43 7.11 7.90
CA TRP A 61 -5.09 8.26 7.27
C TRP A 61 -6.47 8.49 7.88
N LEU A 62 -6.71 9.70 8.39
CA LEU A 62 -8.04 10.13 8.84
C LEU A 62 -8.71 10.88 7.70
N LYS A 63 -9.86 10.38 7.24
CA LYS A 63 -10.63 10.98 6.14
C LYS A 63 -11.21 12.35 6.54
N ASP A 64 -11.87 13.01 5.60
CA ASP A 64 -12.54 14.30 5.80
C ASP A 64 -13.60 14.30 6.92
N ASN A 65 -14.26 13.17 7.11
CA ASN A 65 -15.25 12.91 8.15
C ASN A 65 -14.63 12.42 9.47
N GLY A 66 -13.30 12.30 9.53
CA GLY A 66 -12.53 11.85 10.69
C GLY A 66 -12.44 10.32 10.86
N GLU A 67 -13.14 9.55 10.03
CA GLU A 67 -13.04 8.09 10.06
C GLU A 67 -11.70 7.65 9.45
N MET A 68 -11.02 6.72 10.11
CA MET A 68 -9.80 6.09 9.62
C MET A 68 -10.08 5.34 8.31
N ALA A 69 -9.24 5.54 7.30
CA ALA A 69 -9.29 4.77 6.06
C ALA A 69 -8.82 3.32 6.29
N ILE A 70 -9.46 2.36 5.64
CA ILE A 70 -9.10 0.93 5.67
C ILE A 70 -9.28 0.34 4.27
N GLN A 71 -8.37 -0.56 3.86
CA GLN A 71 -8.40 -1.26 2.57
C GLN A 71 -8.71 -0.33 1.37
N SER A 72 -8.06 0.83 1.34
CA SER A 72 -8.38 1.87 0.36
C SER A 72 -7.15 2.65 -0.05
N TRP A 73 -7.24 3.23 -1.25
CA TRP A 73 -6.30 4.24 -1.70
C TRP A 73 -6.53 5.57 -1.00
N VAL A 74 -5.44 6.25 -0.65
CA VAL A 74 -5.39 7.59 -0.07
C VAL A 74 -4.60 8.47 -1.04
N ASN A 75 -5.19 9.57 -1.49
CA ASN A 75 -4.47 10.59 -2.24
C ASN A 75 -3.99 11.67 -1.27
N TYR A 76 -2.68 11.86 -1.20
CA TYR A 76 -2.07 12.88 -0.35
C TYR A 76 -0.87 13.48 -1.10
N GLU A 77 -0.82 14.82 -1.18
CA GLU A 77 0.24 15.55 -1.89
C GLU A 77 0.55 15.01 -3.30
N ASN A 78 -0.51 14.79 -4.10
CA ASN A 78 -0.43 14.24 -5.46
C ASN A 78 0.19 12.84 -5.57
N SER A 79 0.32 12.11 -4.46
CA SER A 79 0.78 10.72 -4.43
C SER A 79 -0.34 9.82 -3.90
N TRP A 80 -0.36 8.58 -4.37
CA TRP A 80 -1.30 7.57 -3.90
C TRP A 80 -0.63 6.62 -2.92
N TYR A 81 -1.33 6.31 -1.83
CA TYR A 81 -0.89 5.42 -0.77
C TYR A 81 -1.97 4.37 -0.51
N TRP A 82 -1.58 3.14 -0.16
CA TRP A 82 -2.53 2.11 0.22
C TRP A 82 -2.51 1.88 1.72
N VAL A 83 -3.70 1.82 2.35
CA VAL A 83 -3.84 1.40 3.74
C VAL A 83 -4.45 0.01 3.81
N ASN A 84 -3.94 -0.85 4.70
CA ASN A 84 -4.40 -2.23 4.84
C ASN A 84 -5.72 -2.35 5.64
N ALA A 85 -6.14 -3.57 5.96
CA ALA A 85 -7.36 -3.82 6.72
C ALA A 85 -7.34 -3.31 8.17
N GLN A 86 -6.15 -3.02 8.70
CA GLN A 86 -5.94 -2.40 10.00
C GLN A 86 -5.77 -0.88 9.89
N GLY A 87 -5.83 -0.31 8.68
CA GLY A 87 -5.66 1.12 8.41
C GLY A 87 -4.20 1.57 8.34
N ALA A 88 -3.24 0.68 8.58
CA ALA A 88 -1.82 1.01 8.49
C ALA A 88 -1.40 1.17 7.03
N MET A 89 -0.64 2.22 6.74
CA MET A 89 -0.01 2.46 5.44
C MET A 89 0.90 1.31 5.07
N VAL A 90 0.76 0.83 3.84
CA VAL A 90 1.58 -0.24 3.28
C VAL A 90 2.77 0.36 2.53
N THR A 91 3.94 -0.25 2.68
CA THR A 91 5.17 0.12 1.97
C THR A 91 5.80 -1.10 1.31
N ASP A 92 6.59 -0.85 0.27
CA ASP A 92 7.43 -1.83 -0.46
C ASP A 92 6.70 -3.14 -0.80
N SER A 93 5.49 -3.03 -1.34
CA SER A 93 4.59 -4.17 -1.50
C SER A 93 3.69 -4.07 -2.72
N TRP A 94 3.35 -5.26 -3.24
CA TRP A 94 2.30 -5.43 -4.23
C TRP A 94 0.91 -5.33 -3.60
N ILE A 95 0.03 -4.55 -4.22
CA ILE A 95 -1.37 -4.36 -3.82
C ILE A 95 -2.29 -5.01 -4.86
N PRO A 96 -2.91 -6.15 -4.55
CA PRO A 96 -3.89 -6.79 -5.42
C PRO A 96 -5.27 -6.14 -5.26
N ILE A 97 -5.85 -5.66 -6.36
CA ILE A 97 -7.20 -5.09 -6.38
C ILE A 97 -7.98 -5.70 -7.53
N THR A 98 -8.91 -6.59 -7.20
CA THR A 98 -9.72 -7.36 -8.15
C THR A 98 -8.81 -8.12 -9.15
N ASN A 99 -8.58 -7.56 -10.34
CA ASN A 99 -7.80 -8.17 -11.42
C ASN A 99 -6.52 -7.38 -11.77
N ASN A 100 -6.25 -6.31 -11.02
CA ASN A 100 -5.10 -5.43 -11.22
C ASN A 100 -4.15 -5.54 -10.04
N TRP A 101 -2.88 -5.28 -10.33
CA TRP A 101 -1.81 -5.25 -9.35
C TRP A 101 -1.16 -3.88 -9.40
N TYR A 102 -0.88 -3.31 -8.23
CA TYR A 102 -0.20 -2.03 -8.08
C TYR A 102 1.01 -2.24 -7.19
N TYR A 103 2.00 -1.35 -7.25
CA TYR A 103 3.14 -1.41 -6.33
C TYR A 103 3.27 -0.09 -5.58
N VAL A 104 3.47 -0.17 -4.26
CA VAL A 104 3.86 0.98 -3.43
C VAL A 104 5.31 0.84 -3.03
N GLY A 105 6.08 1.93 -3.18
CA GLY A 105 7.50 1.97 -2.84
C GLY A 105 7.78 1.97 -1.34
N GLN A 106 9.05 2.07 -0.97
CA GLN A 106 9.49 2.11 0.43
C GLN A 106 8.95 3.32 1.20
N ASP A 107 8.66 4.41 0.50
CA ASP A 107 8.03 5.62 1.05
C ASP A 107 6.48 5.54 1.03
N GLY A 108 5.92 4.41 0.63
CA GLY A 108 4.48 4.16 0.54
C GLY A 108 3.82 4.72 -0.73
N LYS A 109 4.55 5.44 -1.57
CA LYS A 109 3.98 6.03 -2.78
C LYS A 109 3.78 4.97 -3.86
N MET A 110 2.61 5.00 -4.49
CA MET A 110 2.29 4.17 -5.63
C MET A 110 3.22 4.51 -6.80
N LEU A 111 3.83 3.49 -7.39
CA LEU A 111 4.55 3.62 -8.64
C LEU A 111 3.56 3.72 -9.81
N ALA A 112 3.81 4.63 -10.73
CA ALA A 112 3.03 4.81 -11.95
C ALA A 112 3.93 5.33 -13.08
N ASN A 113 3.55 5.02 -14.32
CA ASN A 113 4.27 5.39 -15.53
C ASN A 113 5.78 5.05 -15.48
N THR A 114 6.12 3.86 -15.00
CA THR A 114 7.52 3.49 -14.75
C THR A 114 7.79 2.00 -14.89
N TRP A 115 9.03 1.67 -15.25
CA TRP A 115 9.55 0.32 -15.17
C TRP A 115 9.85 -0.06 -13.73
N PHE A 116 9.59 -1.31 -13.38
CA PHE A 116 9.83 -1.83 -12.05
C PHE A 116 10.37 -3.24 -12.10
N GLU A 117 11.45 -3.48 -11.35
CA GLU A 117 12.03 -4.81 -11.22
C GLU A 117 11.80 -5.36 -9.82
N TYR A 118 11.32 -6.60 -9.77
CA TYR A 118 11.03 -7.28 -8.52
C TYR A 118 11.27 -8.78 -8.68
N ASN A 119 12.10 -9.35 -7.79
CA ASN A 119 12.47 -10.78 -7.82
C ASN A 119 12.93 -11.27 -9.22
N ASN A 120 13.85 -10.53 -9.85
CA ASN A 120 14.41 -10.81 -11.18
C ASN A 120 13.38 -10.84 -12.32
N ARG A 121 12.23 -10.20 -12.13
CA ARG A 121 11.20 -10.01 -13.15
C ARG A 121 11.01 -8.53 -13.42
N SER A 122 10.66 -8.20 -14.65
CA SER A 122 10.46 -6.82 -15.08
C SER A 122 8.97 -6.58 -15.32
N TYR A 123 8.45 -5.49 -14.78
CA TYR A 123 7.08 -5.05 -14.90
C TYR A 123 7.07 -3.61 -15.40
N TYR A 124 5.93 -3.18 -15.93
CA TYR A 124 5.67 -1.77 -16.20
C TYR A 124 4.38 -1.37 -15.49
N LEU A 125 4.45 -0.35 -14.64
CA LEU A 125 3.29 0.24 -14.00
C LEU A 125 2.78 1.35 -14.91
N THR A 126 1.56 1.22 -15.39
CA THR A 126 0.91 2.18 -16.29
C THR A 126 0.67 3.52 -15.60
N GLU A 127 0.17 4.52 -16.32
CA GLU A 127 -0.24 5.82 -15.76
C GLU A 127 -1.24 5.66 -14.60
N SER A 128 -2.13 4.66 -14.68
CA SER A 128 -3.07 4.34 -13.60
C SER A 128 -2.42 3.70 -12.37
N GLY A 129 -1.13 3.36 -12.44
CA GLY A 129 -0.41 2.55 -11.45
C GLY A 129 -0.61 1.03 -11.59
N ALA A 130 -1.58 0.59 -12.39
CA ALA A 130 -1.79 -0.84 -12.62
C ALA A 130 -0.63 -1.44 -13.44
N ALA A 131 -0.19 -2.64 -13.07
CA ALA A 131 0.78 -3.42 -13.83
C ALA A 131 0.22 -3.75 -15.23
N ALA A 132 1.03 -3.49 -16.25
CA ALA A 132 0.71 -3.75 -17.64
C ALA A 132 0.44 -5.23 -17.89
N LYS A 133 -0.45 -5.51 -18.86
CA LYS A 133 -0.85 -6.85 -19.28
C LYS A 133 -1.03 -6.88 -20.79
N GLY A 134 -0.62 -7.98 -21.42
CA GLY A 134 -0.67 -8.15 -22.87
C GLY A 134 0.38 -7.34 -23.61
N TRP A 135 0.13 -7.08 -24.89
CA TRP A 135 0.98 -6.26 -25.74
C TRP A 135 0.83 -4.78 -25.42
N VAL A 136 1.94 -4.10 -25.16
CA VAL A 136 1.98 -2.66 -24.88
C VAL A 136 3.13 -2.03 -25.65
N GLU A 137 2.85 -0.90 -26.28
CA GLU A 137 3.87 -0.05 -26.91
C GLU A 137 4.39 0.98 -25.92
N LEU A 138 5.70 0.98 -25.70
CA LEU A 138 6.41 1.92 -24.82
C LEU A 138 7.58 2.51 -25.62
N ASP A 139 7.61 3.82 -25.77
CA ASP A 139 8.67 4.55 -26.50
C ASP A 139 8.98 3.97 -27.90
N GLY A 140 7.93 3.62 -28.66
CA GLY A 140 8.05 3.06 -30.02
C GLY A 140 8.52 1.61 -30.09
N LYS A 141 8.54 0.89 -28.95
CA LYS A 141 8.89 -0.52 -28.85
C LYS A 141 7.72 -1.31 -28.27
N TRP A 142 7.48 -2.50 -28.80
CA TRP A 142 6.44 -3.40 -28.31
C TRP A 142 7.00 -4.40 -27.32
N TYR A 143 6.31 -4.53 -26.19
CA TYR A 143 6.60 -5.48 -25.11
C TYR A 143 5.36 -6.31 -24.83
N TYR A 144 5.55 -7.54 -24.35
CA TYR A 144 4.46 -8.39 -23.89
C TYR A 144 4.57 -8.68 -22.40
N PHE A 145 3.54 -8.34 -21.65
CA PHE A 145 3.40 -8.63 -20.23
C PHE A 145 2.40 -9.77 -20.02
N ASP A 146 2.73 -10.72 -19.15
CA ASP A 146 1.88 -11.87 -18.85
C ASP A 146 0.49 -11.40 -18.37
N ARG A 147 -0.58 -11.92 -18.97
CA ARG A 147 -1.95 -11.50 -18.64
C ARG A 147 -2.39 -11.85 -17.21
N THR A 148 -1.73 -12.82 -16.58
CA THR A 148 -2.04 -13.24 -15.22
C THR A 148 -1.28 -12.39 -14.22
N ASN A 149 0.05 -12.36 -14.33
CA ASN A 149 0.92 -11.82 -13.29
C ASN A 149 1.69 -10.53 -13.70
N GLY A 150 1.57 -10.07 -14.95
CA GLY A 150 2.20 -8.84 -15.43
C GLY A 150 3.70 -8.94 -15.71
N ASP A 151 4.33 -10.11 -15.58
CA ASP A 151 5.76 -10.31 -15.87
C ASP A 151 6.05 -10.12 -17.37
N MET A 152 7.02 -9.28 -17.70
CA MET A 152 7.46 -9.06 -19.07
C MET A 152 8.16 -10.30 -19.63
N LYS A 153 7.67 -10.80 -20.77
CA LYS A 153 8.30 -11.93 -21.45
C LYS A 153 9.57 -11.50 -22.16
N LYS A 154 10.58 -12.38 -22.15
CA LYS A 154 11.88 -12.21 -22.80
C LYS A 154 12.25 -13.52 -23.52
N SER A 155 12.97 -13.42 -24.64
CA SER A 155 13.51 -14.55 -25.40
C SER A 155 12.49 -15.65 -25.72
N THR A 156 11.31 -15.28 -26.21
CA THR A 156 10.22 -16.23 -26.47
C THR A 156 9.30 -15.74 -27.59
N THR A 157 8.35 -16.58 -28.00
CA THR A 157 7.34 -16.27 -29.02
C THR A 157 5.96 -16.24 -28.38
N ILE A 158 5.21 -15.17 -28.60
CA ILE A 158 3.85 -14.95 -28.09
C ILE A 158 2.95 -14.67 -29.29
N ASP A 159 1.92 -15.48 -29.49
CA ASP A 159 0.95 -15.33 -30.60
C ASP A 159 1.61 -15.23 -31.99
N GLY A 160 2.76 -15.90 -32.19
CA GLY A 160 3.53 -15.86 -33.45
C GLY A 160 4.53 -14.70 -33.56
N TYR A 161 4.61 -13.82 -32.56
CA TYR A 161 5.55 -12.70 -32.51
C TYR A 161 6.69 -12.98 -31.55
N THR A 162 7.93 -12.78 -31.97
CA THR A 162 9.10 -13.07 -31.14
C THR A 162 9.56 -11.81 -30.40
N VAL A 163 9.87 -11.96 -29.12
CA VAL A 163 10.54 -10.93 -28.30
C VAL A 163 11.97 -11.35 -28.00
N ASN A 164 12.91 -10.41 -28.07
CA ASN A 164 14.33 -10.67 -27.82
C ASN A 164 14.66 -10.74 -26.31
N LYS A 165 15.95 -10.79 -25.95
CA LYS A 165 16.40 -10.90 -24.55
C LYS A 165 16.09 -9.64 -23.71
N GLU A 166 15.90 -8.50 -24.37
CA GLU A 166 15.41 -7.25 -23.76
C GLU A 166 13.88 -7.19 -23.67
N GLY A 167 13.16 -8.20 -24.18
CA GLY A 167 11.69 -8.24 -24.22
C GLY A 167 11.06 -7.42 -25.35
N VAL A 168 11.88 -6.89 -26.26
CA VAL A 168 11.43 -6.08 -27.39
C VAL A 168 10.99 -6.99 -28.53
N TYR A 169 9.80 -6.75 -29.06
CA TYR A 169 9.31 -7.39 -30.28
C TYR A 169 10.28 -7.18 -31.46
N VAL A 170 10.59 -8.26 -32.16
CA VAL A 170 11.39 -8.26 -33.38
C VAL A 170 10.57 -8.82 -34.54
N LYS A 171 10.60 -8.11 -35.67
CA LYS A 171 9.93 -8.50 -36.91
C LYS A 171 10.66 -9.63 -37.62
#